data_AF-A0AA38CQC6-F1
#
_entry.id   AF-A0AA38CQC6-F1
#
_cell.length_a   1.000
_cell.length_b   1.000
_cell.length_c   1.000
_cell.angle_alpha   90.00
_cell.angle_beta   90.00
_cell.angle_gamma   90.00
#
_symmetry.space_group_name_H-M   'P 1'
#
loop_
_entity.id
_entity.type
_entity.pdbx_description
1 polymer ?
#
loop_
_entity_poly.entity_id
_entity_poly.type
_entity_poly.pdbx_seq_one_letter_code
_entity_poly.pdbx_strand_id
1 'polypeptide(L)'
;DFYDISLVDGFNVPLSFIPTNEQCTTVNCTSDINAICPAALKVTGGCNSACAAFHTDQYCCTSANIDNCRPSNYSKIFKNQCPQEYSYAKDDASSTFTCSS
;
A
#
# COMPACT_ATOMS: atom_id res chain seq x y z
N ASP A 1 18.20 3.67 -8.29
CA ASP A 1 16.73 3.56 -8.47
C ASP A 1 15.98 3.59 -7.16
N PHE A 2 14.73 4.05 -7.21
CA PHE A 2 13.75 3.94 -6.13
C PHE A 2 12.64 3.00 -6.61
N TYR A 3 12.17 2.10 -5.74
CA TYR A 3 11.12 1.15 -6.05
C TYR A 3 10.30 0.80 -4.81
N ASP A 4 9.06 0.39 -5.06
CA ASP A 4 8.08 0.07 -4.06
C ASP A 4 6.97 -0.80 -4.68
N ILE A 5 6.15 -1.39 -3.82
CA ILE A 5 4.83 -1.92 -4.18
C ILE A 5 3.81 -1.06 -3.42
N SER A 6 2.75 -0.65 -4.12
CA SER A 6 1.75 0.25 -3.57
C SER A 6 0.35 -0.33 -3.59
N LEU A 7 -0.27 -0.31 -2.41
CA LEU A 7 -1.67 -0.64 -2.17
C LEU A 7 -2.53 0.62 -2.03
N VAL A 8 -1.99 1.80 -2.38
CA VAL A 8 -2.71 3.10 -2.30
C VAL A 8 -3.93 3.12 -3.22
N ASP A 9 -3.94 2.31 -4.27
CA ASP A 9 -5.09 2.13 -5.17
C ASP A 9 -5.87 0.83 -4.91
N GLY A 10 -5.36 -0.03 -4.02
CA GLY A 10 -5.98 -1.29 -3.65
C GLY A 10 -5.14 -2.52 -4.00
N PHE A 11 -5.78 -3.68 -3.91
CA PHE A 11 -5.20 -5.00 -4.11
C PHE A 11 -6.09 -5.85 -5.01
N ASN A 12 -5.49 -6.69 -5.85
CA ASN A 12 -6.21 -7.72 -6.61
C ASN A 12 -5.51 -9.08 -6.54
N VAL A 13 -4.19 -9.11 -6.72
CA VAL A 13 -3.35 -10.32 -6.64
C VAL A 13 -2.08 -10.05 -5.82
N PRO A 14 -1.51 -11.06 -5.14
CA PRO A 14 -0.21 -10.93 -4.48
C PRO A 14 0.91 -10.61 -5.47
N LEU A 15 1.88 -9.80 -5.04
CA LEU A 15 3.02 -9.40 -5.85
C LEU A 15 4.30 -9.43 -5.01
N SER A 16 5.41 -9.83 -5.65
CA SER A 16 6.75 -9.70 -5.10
C SER A 16 7.62 -8.95 -6.09
N PHE A 17 8.40 -7.99 -5.59
CA PHE A 17 9.42 -7.28 -6.34
C PHE A 17 10.79 -7.78 -5.86
N ILE A 18 11.48 -8.52 -6.72
CA ILE A 18 12.77 -9.14 -6.42
C ILE A 18 13.81 -8.56 -7.38
N PRO A 19 14.68 -7.64 -6.93
CA PRO A 19 15.80 -7.17 -7.74
C PRO A 19 16.75 -8.32 -8.09
N THR A 20 17.37 -8.26 -9.26
CA THR A 20 18.42 -9.22 -9.65
C THR A 20 19.75 -8.98 -8.94
N ASN A 21 19.96 -7.75 -8.44
CA ASN A 21 21.07 -7.39 -7.58
C ASN A 21 20.75 -7.80 -6.13
N GLU A 22 21.45 -8.81 -5.61
CA GLU A 22 21.20 -9.40 -4.28
C GLU A 22 21.44 -8.42 -3.12
N GLN A 23 22.18 -7.33 -3.37
CA GLN A 23 22.42 -6.27 -2.41
C GLN A 23 21.20 -5.35 -2.24
N CYS A 24 20.20 -5.47 -3.09
CA CYS A 24 18.99 -4.65 -3.07
C CYS A 24 17.84 -5.37 -2.37
N THR A 25 17.05 -4.59 -1.63
CA THR A 25 15.95 -5.12 -0.82
C THR A 25 14.89 -5.81 -1.67
N THR A 26 14.52 -7.02 -1.28
CA THR A 26 13.32 -7.67 -1.82
C THR A 26 12.08 -7.16 -1.11
N VAL A 27 11.05 -6.80 -1.87
CA VAL A 27 9.72 -6.44 -1.35
C VAL A 27 8.80 -7.60 -1.66
N ASN A 28 8.31 -8.29 -0.62
CA ASN A 28 7.51 -9.49 -0.83
C ASN A 28 6.29 -9.49 0.09
N CYS A 29 5.09 -9.54 -0.50
CA CYS A 29 3.89 -9.88 0.22
C CYS A 29 3.15 -11.05 -0.43
N THR A 30 2.95 -12.12 0.34
CA THR A 30 2.20 -13.31 -0.10
C THR A 30 0.81 -13.38 0.53
N SER A 31 0.44 -12.40 1.34
CA SER A 31 -0.86 -12.32 2.02
C SER A 31 -1.99 -12.11 1.01
N ASP A 32 -3.07 -12.87 1.15
CA ASP A 32 -4.30 -12.64 0.39
C ASP A 32 -5.16 -11.56 1.06
N ILE A 33 -4.95 -10.31 0.68
CA ILE A 33 -5.74 -9.18 1.22
C ILE A 33 -7.22 -9.30 0.84
N ASN A 34 -7.57 -9.99 -0.26
CA ASN A 34 -8.98 -10.16 -0.64
C ASN A 34 -9.77 -10.96 0.41
N ALA A 35 -9.12 -11.89 1.11
CA ALA A 35 -9.76 -12.73 2.13
C ALA A 35 -10.19 -11.93 3.38
N ILE A 36 -9.48 -10.85 3.70
CA ILE A 36 -9.71 -10.00 4.87
C ILE A 36 -10.24 -8.61 4.50
N CYS A 37 -10.58 -8.41 3.22
CA CYS A 37 -11.05 -7.14 2.70
C CYS A 37 -12.31 -6.65 3.44
N PRO A 38 -12.29 -5.44 4.04
CA PRO A 38 -13.47 -4.84 4.64
C PRO A 38 -14.62 -4.73 3.65
N ALA A 39 -15.86 -4.98 4.11
CA ALA A 39 -17.03 -4.94 3.25
C ALA A 39 -17.18 -3.62 2.48
N ALA A 40 -16.81 -2.50 3.09
CA ALA A 40 -16.87 -1.17 2.46
C ALA A 40 -15.85 -0.96 1.33
N LEU A 41 -14.84 -1.82 1.23
CA LEU A 41 -13.74 -1.74 0.25
C LEU A 41 -13.78 -2.84 -0.80
N LYS A 42 -14.66 -3.83 -0.61
CA LYS A 42 -14.70 -5.04 -1.44
C LYS A 42 -15.23 -4.74 -2.83
N VAL A 43 -14.51 -5.23 -3.85
CA VAL A 43 -14.92 -5.18 -5.25
C VAL A 43 -14.78 -6.55 -5.89
N THR A 44 -15.36 -6.75 -7.08
CA THR A 44 -15.21 -8.02 -7.81
C THR A 44 -13.74 -8.24 -8.16
N GLY A 45 -13.13 -9.29 -7.60
CA GLY A 45 -11.74 -9.65 -7.88
C GLY A 45 -10.69 -8.77 -7.20
N GLY A 46 -11.06 -7.98 -6.19
CA GLY A 46 -10.13 -7.10 -5.51
C GLY A 46 -10.64 -6.48 -4.21
N CYS A 47 -9.79 -5.64 -3.64
CA CYS A 47 -10.05 -4.82 -2.47
C CYS A 47 -9.52 -3.41 -2.73
N ASN A 48 -10.40 -2.43 -2.85
CA ASN A 48 -10.01 -1.04 -3.02
C ASN A 48 -9.30 -0.53 -1.75
N SER A 49 -8.41 0.44 -1.90
CA SER A 49 -7.97 1.24 -0.75
C SER A 49 -9.10 2.16 -0.27
N ALA A 50 -8.94 2.76 0.91
CA ALA A 50 -9.88 3.77 1.38
C ALA A 50 -9.91 5.03 0.49
N CYS A 51 -8.77 5.42 -0.11
CA CYS A 51 -8.77 6.55 -1.05
C CYS A 51 -9.56 6.21 -2.31
N ALA A 52 -9.32 5.04 -2.89
CA ALA A 52 -10.00 4.57 -4.09
C ALA A 52 -11.52 4.35 -3.88
N ALA A 53 -11.95 4.03 -2.66
CA ALA A 53 -13.36 3.82 -2.34
C ALA A 53 -14.11 5.12 -1.95
N PHE A 54 -13.47 6.02 -1.20
CA PHE A 54 -14.18 7.15 -0.57
C PHE A 54 -13.82 8.51 -1.15
N HIS A 55 -12.68 8.66 -1.82
CA HIS A 55 -12.22 9.90 -2.44
C HIS A 55 -12.19 11.12 -1.51
N THR A 56 -11.94 10.92 -0.22
CA THR A 56 -11.85 12.02 0.76
C THR A 56 -10.40 12.42 1.01
N ASP A 57 -10.19 13.69 1.34
CA ASP A 57 -8.86 14.24 1.70
C ASP A 57 -8.21 13.45 2.85
N GLN A 58 -9.00 12.89 3.77
CA GLN A 58 -8.52 12.06 4.87
C GLN A 58 -7.79 10.80 4.41
N TYR A 59 -8.28 10.13 3.36
CA TYR A 59 -7.71 8.87 2.88
C TYR A 59 -6.75 9.08 1.71
N CYS A 60 -6.99 10.10 0.89
CA CYS A 60 -6.16 10.41 -0.28
C CYS A 60 -5.00 11.36 0.02
N CYS A 61 -4.92 11.90 1.24
CA CYS A 61 -3.90 12.86 1.64
C CYS A 61 -3.83 14.10 0.72
N THR A 62 -4.97 14.55 0.21
CA THR A 62 -5.08 15.69 -0.71
C THR A 62 -5.36 17.00 0.02
N SER A 63 -5.08 18.12 -0.66
CA SER A 63 -5.45 19.48 -0.22
C SER A 63 -5.04 19.78 1.22
N ALA A 64 -6.03 20.02 2.10
CA ALA A 64 -5.83 20.43 3.49
C ALA A 64 -5.19 19.33 4.38
N ASN A 65 -5.08 18.10 3.88
CA ASN A 65 -4.58 16.96 4.66
C ASN A 65 -3.21 16.45 4.23
N ILE A 66 -2.53 17.12 3.29
CA ILE A 66 -1.24 16.66 2.77
C ILE A 66 -0.16 16.59 3.85
N ASP A 67 -0.12 17.56 4.76
CA ASP A 67 0.88 17.67 5.83
C ASP A 67 0.51 16.87 7.08
N ASN A 68 -0.78 16.56 7.26
CA ASN A 68 -1.31 15.89 8.45
C ASN A 68 -1.88 14.49 8.16
N CYS A 69 -1.55 13.91 7.00
CA CYS A 69 -2.06 12.61 6.62
C CYS A 69 -1.50 11.52 7.54
N ARG A 70 -2.40 10.77 8.18
CA ARG A 70 -2.06 9.72 9.14
C ARG A 70 -2.63 8.38 8.69
N PRO A 71 -2.03 7.26 9.12
CA PRO A 71 -2.60 5.95 8.87
C PRO A 71 -4.04 5.85 9.39
N SER A 72 -4.96 5.42 8.54
CA SER A 72 -6.36 5.18 8.89
C SER A 72 -6.54 3.76 9.44
N ASN A 73 -7.73 3.45 9.95
CA ASN A 73 -8.11 2.07 10.27
C ASN A 73 -8.06 1.17 9.03
N TYR A 74 -8.36 1.70 7.85
CA TYR A 74 -8.29 0.95 6.60
C TYR A 74 -6.85 0.70 6.16
N SER A 75 -6.00 1.73 6.08
CA SER A 75 -4.61 1.53 5.64
C SER A 75 -3.84 0.58 6.55
N LYS A 76 -4.11 0.60 7.87
CA LYS A 76 -3.52 -0.36 8.81
C LYS A 76 -3.85 -1.82 8.50
N ILE A 77 -4.99 -2.12 7.88
CA ILE A 77 -5.34 -3.50 7.49
C ILE A 77 -4.37 -3.98 6.40
N PHE A 78 -4.18 -3.17 5.37
CA PHE A 78 -3.23 -3.44 4.29
C PHE A 78 -1.80 -3.54 4.84
N LYS A 79 -1.40 -2.59 5.69
CA LYS A 79 -0.05 -2.57 6.29
C LYS A 79 0.24 -3.78 7.17
N ASN A 80 -0.75 -4.25 7.91
CA ASN A 80 -0.60 -5.45 8.76
C ASN A 80 -0.42 -6.72 7.93
N GLN A 81 -1.00 -6.78 6.72
CA GLN A 81 -0.82 -7.92 5.82
C GLN A 81 0.50 -7.83 5.03
N CYS A 82 0.87 -6.62 4.61
CA CYS A 82 2.04 -6.34 3.79
C CYS A 82 2.85 -5.16 4.36
N PRO A 83 3.72 -5.38 5.37
CA PRO A 83 4.40 -4.30 6.10
C PRO A 83 5.39 -3.49 5.28
N GLN A 84 5.88 -4.02 4.16
CA GLN A 84 6.84 -3.36 3.27
C GLN A 84 6.17 -2.55 2.15
N GLU A 85 4.84 -2.62 2.01
CA GLU A 85 4.12 -1.99 0.90
C GLU A 85 3.48 -0.68 1.36
N TYR A 86 3.31 0.26 0.43
CA TYR A 86 2.58 1.49 0.72
C TYR A 86 1.13 1.17 1.02
N SER A 87 0.67 1.50 2.22
CA SER A 87 -0.74 1.34 2.62
C SER A 87 -1.57 2.62 2.52
N TYR A 88 -0.90 3.77 2.43
CA TYR A 88 -1.47 5.10 2.22
C TYR A 88 -0.38 6.03 1.66
N ALA A 89 -0.75 7.22 1.16
CA ALA A 89 0.14 8.04 0.35
C ALA A 89 1.38 8.65 1.06
N LYS A 90 1.49 8.55 2.39
CA LYS A 90 2.64 9.07 3.17
C LYS A 90 3.38 7.97 3.92
N ASP A 91 3.32 6.74 3.41
CA ASP A 91 3.94 5.55 4.02
C ASP A 91 5.40 5.34 3.61
N ASP A 92 6.13 6.42 3.30
CA ASP A 92 7.47 6.37 2.71
C ASP A 92 8.50 5.66 3.62
N ALA A 93 8.41 5.89 4.93
CA ALA A 93 9.42 5.49 5.91
C ALA A 93 9.65 3.97 5.99
N SER A 94 8.68 3.16 5.55
CA SER A 94 8.74 1.70 5.60
C SER A 94 8.50 1.01 4.24
N SER A 95 8.28 1.79 3.19
CA SER A 95 7.79 1.26 1.90
C SER A 95 8.61 1.71 0.69
N THR A 96 9.49 2.71 0.84
CA THR A 96 10.40 3.11 -0.21
C THR A 96 11.73 2.39 -0.08
N PHE A 97 12.15 1.73 -1.16
CA PHE A 97 13.44 1.06 -1.23
C PHE A 97 14.31 1.67 -2.31
N THR A 98 15.62 1.62 -2.11
CA THR A 98 16.61 2.08 -3.08
C THR A 98 17.54 0.95 -3.48
N CYS A 99 18.02 1.02 -4.72
CA CYS A 99 19.02 0.11 -5.27
C CYS A 99 20.02 0.95 -6.06
N SER A 100 21.28 0.92 -5.65
CA SER A 100 22.37 1.55 -6.39
C SER A 100 22.84 0.61 -7.50
N SER A 101 23.16 1.18 -8.65
CA SER A 101 23.85 0.52 -9.75
C SER A 101 25.30 0.21 -9.43
#